data_AF-A0A960I5U9-F1
#
_entry.id   AF-A0A960I5U9-F1
#
_cell.length_a   1.000
_cell.length_b   1.000
_cell.length_c   1.000
_cell.angle_alpha   90.00
_cell.angle_beta   90.00
_cell.angle_gamma   90.00
#
_symmetry.space_group_name_H-M   'P 1'
#
loop_
_entity.id
_entity.type
_entity.pdbx_description
1 polymer ?
#
loop_
_entity_poly.entity_id
_entity_poly.type
_entity_poly.pdbx_seq_one_letter_code
_entity_poly.pdbx_strand_id
1 'polypeptide(L)' 'MTAPGSHYFDEDPTAPSAPRDVTLLLPDGSLTLTTDRGVFGYDRIDAGTKLLLLKAPAPPATGDVLDLGCGYGP' A
#
# COMPACT_ATOMS: atom_id res chain seq x y z
N MET A 1 21.77 -23.33 -5.79
CA MET A 1 20.64 -22.74 -6.55
C MET A 1 19.71 -22.14 -5.52
N THR A 2 19.64 -20.81 -5.42
CA THR A 2 18.62 -20.13 -4.61
C THR A 2 17.26 -20.44 -5.25
N ALA A 3 16.30 -20.91 -4.45
CA ALA A 3 14.92 -21.07 -4.91
C ALA A 3 14.43 -19.73 -5.51
N PRO A 4 13.57 -19.75 -6.55
CA PRO A 4 12.91 -18.53 -6.99
C PRO A 4 12.26 -17.87 -5.77
N GLY A 5 12.54 -16.58 -5.57
CA GLY A 5 11.99 -15.84 -4.43
C GLY A 5 10.47 -15.87 -4.47
N SER A 6 9.83 -16.06 -3.31
CA SER A 6 8.38 -16.06 -3.20
C SER A 6 7.78 -14.70 -3.57
N HIS A 7 6.60 -14.73 -4.19
CA HIS A 7 5.80 -13.59 -4.56
C HIS A 7 4.65 -13.37 -3.58
N TYR A 8 4.17 -12.12 -3.49
CA TYR A 8 3.07 -11.76 -2.59
C TYR A 8 1.72 -12.40 -2.95
N PHE A 9 1.60 -12.97 -4.15
CA PHE A 9 0.40 -13.66 -4.63
C PHE A 9 0.51 -15.19 -4.53
N ASP A 10 1.61 -15.71 -3.98
CA ASP A 10 1.73 -17.14 -3.69
C ASP A 10 0.73 -17.55 -2.60
N GLU A 11 0.29 -18.82 -2.62
CA GLU A 11 -0.64 -19.36 -1.62
C GLU A 11 -0.04 -19.37 -0.20
N ASP A 12 1.26 -19.66 -0.09
CA ASP A 12 2.03 -19.60 1.16
C ASP A 12 3.31 -18.77 0.92
N PRO A 13 3.22 -17.43 1.00
CA PRO A 13 4.35 -16.56 0.72
C PRO A 13 5.41 -16.68 1.81
N THR A 14 6.63 -17.05 1.43
CA THR A 14 7.74 -17.33 2.38
C THR A 14 8.65 -16.12 2.62
N ALA A 15 8.26 -14.94 2.14
CA ALA A 15 9.03 -13.72 2.36
C ALA A 15 9.07 -13.38 3.86
N PRO A 16 10.26 -13.32 4.52
CA PRO A 16 10.35 -12.84 5.88
C PRO A 16 9.75 -11.44 6.03
N SER A 17 8.99 -11.29 7.11
CA SER A 17 8.47 -10.01 7.56
C SER A 17 9.62 -9.04 7.87
N ALA A 18 9.48 -7.80 7.41
CA ALA A 18 10.37 -6.69 7.76
C ALA A 18 9.56 -5.37 7.75
N PRO A 19 8.79 -5.12 8.83
CA PRO A 19 7.91 -3.96 8.90
C PRO A 19 8.68 -2.64 8.84
N ARG A 20 8.07 -1.63 8.23
CA ARG A 20 8.60 -0.27 8.20
C ARG A 20 7.49 0.75 8.03
N ASP A 21 7.79 1.99 8.41
CA ASP A 21 6.89 3.11 8.20
C ASP A 21 7.21 3.85 6.91
N VAL A 22 6.16 4.25 6.20
CA VAL A 22 6.21 5.13 5.03
C VAL A 22 5.25 6.31 5.24
N THR A 23 5.64 7.50 4.78
CA THR A 23 4.80 8.70 4.94
C THR A 23 4.15 9.10 3.62
N LEU A 24 2.82 9.17 3.61
CA LEU A 24 2.00 9.75 2.56
C LEU A 24 1.78 11.25 2.83
N LEU A 25 2.16 12.12 1.89
CA LEU A 25 2.05 13.59 2.02
C LEU A 25 1.07 14.22 1.02
N LEU A 26 -0.20 14.38 1.34
CA LEU A 26 -1.19 15.05 0.47
C LEU A 26 -1.30 16.55 0.77
N PRO A 27 -1.91 17.36 -0.13
CA PRO A 27 -2.04 18.81 0.09
C PRO A 27 -2.81 19.18 1.36
N ASP A 28 -3.70 18.30 1.83
CA ASP A 28 -4.57 18.45 2.99
C ASP A 28 -4.05 17.74 4.25
N GLY A 29 -2.93 17.02 4.17
CA GLY A 29 -2.33 16.39 5.36
C GLY A 29 -1.29 15.32 5.07
N SER A 30 -0.81 14.70 6.15
CA SER A 30 0.13 13.58 6.09
C SER A 30 -0.36 12.39 6.89
N LEU A 31 -0.11 11.19 6.39
CA LEU A 31 -0.41 9.92 7.07
C LEU A 31 0.84 9.04 7.08
N THR A 32 1.17 8.49 8.24
CA THR A 32 2.21 7.44 8.37
C THR A 32 1.52 6.09 8.34
N LEU A 33 2.00 5.20 7.47
CA LEU A 33 1.47 3.86 7.27
C LEU A 33 2.58 2.85 7.55
N THR A 34 2.25 1.78 8.26
CA THR A 34 3.17 0.65 8.46
C THR A 34 2.95 -0.36 7.34
N THR A 35 4.02 -0.72 6.65
CA THR A 35 4.03 -1.70 5.56
C THR A 35 5.02 -2.83 5.87
N ASP A 36 4.99 -3.90 5.08
CA ASP A 36 5.87 -5.06 5.23
C ASP A 36 6.43 -5.47 3.87
N ARG A 37 7.62 -6.09 3.85
CA ARG A 37 8.36 -6.58 2.67
C ARG A 37 7.52 -7.41 1.70
N GLY A 38 6.53 -8.14 2.21
CA GLY A 38 5.61 -8.96 1.42
C GLY A 38 4.46 -8.19 0.76
N VAL A 39 4.31 -6.89 1.03
CA VAL A 39 3.18 -6.08 0.54
C VAL A 39 3.62 -5.23 -0.66
N PHE A 40 2.72 -5.03 -1.62
CA PHE A 40 2.94 -4.08 -2.71
C PHE A 40 3.33 -2.70 -2.16
N GLY A 41 4.35 -2.05 -2.73
CA GLY A 41 4.80 -0.72 -2.28
C GLY A 41 5.49 -0.71 -0.91
N TYR A 42 6.11 -1.82 -0.48
CA TYR A 42 6.67 -1.96 0.87
C TYR A 42 7.75 -0.95 1.27
N ASP A 43 8.38 -0.23 0.35
CA ASP A 43 9.47 0.70 0.67
C ASP A 43 9.11 2.17 0.54
N ARG A 44 7.98 2.49 -0.11
CA ARG A 44 7.47 3.85 -0.30
C ARG A 44 6.04 3.81 -0.85
N ILE A 45 5.34 4.94 -0.76
CA ILE A 45 4.07 5.13 -1.47
C ILE A 45 4.30 4.99 -2.99
N ASP A 46 3.54 4.10 -3.62
CA ASP A 46 3.56 3.93 -5.07
C ASP A 46 3.12 5.23 -5.79
N ALA A 47 3.76 5.51 -6.93
CA ALA A 47 3.48 6.74 -7.68
C ALA A 47 2.06 6.77 -8.26
N GLY A 48 1.52 5.60 -8.63
CA GLY A 48 0.14 5.43 -9.10
C GLY A 48 -0.86 5.70 -7.96
N THR A 49 -0.67 5.10 -6.79
CA THR A 49 -1.47 5.40 -5.59
C THR A 49 -1.42 6.89 -5.25
N LYS A 50 -0.22 7.50 -5.34
CA LYS A 50 -0.05 8.93 -5.08
C LYS A 50 -0.84 9.79 -6.08
N LEU A 51 -0.73 9.47 -7.36
CA LEU A 51 -1.44 10.19 -8.42
C LEU A 51 -2.96 10.03 -8.28
N LEU A 52 -3.44 8.83 -7.96
CA LEU A 52 -4.85 8.54 -7.74
C LEU A 52 -5.40 9.45 -6.63
N LEU A 53 -4.77 9.48 -5.46
CA LEU A 53 -5.21 10.31 -4.33
C LEU A 53 -5.15 11.81 -4.62
N LEU A 54 -4.25 12.26 -5.50
CA LEU A 54 -4.15 13.67 -5.89
C LEU A 54 -5.17 14.09 -6.95
N LYS A 55 -5.75 13.15 -7.70
CA LYS A 55 -6.56 13.44 -8.90
C LYS A 55 -7.97 12.89 -8.86
N ALA A 56 -8.23 11.88 -8.04
CA ALA A 56 -9.56 11.35 -7.84
C ALA A 56 -10.49 12.43 -7.28
N PRO A 57 -11.79 12.39 -7.62
CA PRO A 57 -12.79 13.19 -6.92
C PRO A 57 -12.77 12.86 -5.42
N ALA A 58 -13.11 13.85 -4.60
CA ALA A 58 -13.32 13.60 -3.18
C ALA A 58 -14.37 12.48 -3.00
N PRO A 59 -14.19 11.57 -2.03
CA PRO A 59 -15.19 10.56 -1.74
C PRO A 59 -16.52 11.22 -1.35
N PRO A 60 -17.66 10.58 -1.65
CA PRO A 60 -18.96 11.13 -1.28
C PRO A 60 -19.06 11.29 0.25
N ALA A 61 -19.73 12.35 0.71
CA ALA A 61 -19.88 12.64 2.13
C ALA A 61 -20.71 11.58 2.88
N THR A 62 -21.49 10.75 2.15
CA THR A 62 -22.35 9.70 2.68
C THR A 62 -22.33 8.48 1.78
N GLY A 63 -22.53 7.30 2.37
CA GLY A 63 -22.53 6.01 1.66
C GLY A 63 -21.24 5.22 1.93
N ASP A 64 -21.11 4.08 1.26
CA ASP A 64 -19.98 3.18 1.45
C ASP A 64 -18.88 3.44 0.42
N VAL A 65 -17.62 3.32 0.86
CA VAL A 65 -16.43 3.38 0.00
C VAL A 65 -15.71 2.04 0.09
N LEU A 66 -15.31 1.51 -1.06
CA LEU A 66 -14.51 0.29 -1.16
C LEU A 66 -13.12 0.64 -1.70
N ASP A 67 -12.09 0.33 -0.91
CA ASP A 67 -10.70 0.28 -1.39
C ASP A 67 -10.34 -1.17 -1.74
N LEU A 68 -10.32 -1.48 -3.04
CA LEU A 68 -10.07 -2.82 -3.52
C LEU A 68 -8.58 -3.01 -3.83
N GLY A 69 -7.95 -3.94 -3.13
CA GLY A 69 -6.49 -4.11 -3.21
C GLY A 69 -5.74 -3.09 -2.37
N CYS A 70 -6.28 -2.73 -1.20
CA CYS A 70 -5.82 -1.64 -0.35
C CYS A 70 -4.40 -1.82 0.22
N GLY A 71 -3.84 -3.04 0.17
CA GLY A 71 -2.47 -3.32 0.58
C GLY A 71 -2.25 -2.98 2.07
N TYR A 72 -1.34 -2.04 2.32
CA TYR A 72 -0.99 -1.58 3.68
C TYR A 72 -1.76 -0.33 4.13
N GLY A 73 -2.86 0.02 3.48
CA GLY A 73 -3.66 1.18 3.86
C GLY A 73 -5.14 0.87 4.05
N PRO A 74 -5.81 1.52 5.00
CA PRO A 74 -5.27 2.33 6.11
C PRO A 74 -4.62 1.50 7.23
#